data_AF-A0A9W6D280-F1
#
_entry.id   AF-A0A9W6D280-F1
#
_cell.length_a   1.000
_cell.length_b   1.000
_cell.length_c   1.000
_cell.angle_alpha   90.00
_cell.angle_beta   90.00
_cell.angle_gamma   90.00
#
_symmetry.space_group_name_H-M   'P 1'
#
loop_
_entity.id
_entity.type
_entity.pdbx_description
1 polymer ?
#
loop_
_entity_poly.entity_id
_entity_poly.type
_entity_poly.pdbx_seq_one_letter_code
_entity_poly.pdbx_strand_id
1 'polypeptide(L)'
;MSLMPVKERSIFIEEDAPRDGIQNESIPFTLEERISLINALSSCGFKRIQIGSFVNPLRVPQMADTEKLYERIEHYPEVSYSALVLNEKGLERALACGMEHISFFISASETHSRKNNNCSVKEAVDRTRGLLEKAKSRGVQVQAGVMNAFGCHFEGNVPPERVLEMIRIFVACHVDEINLADTAGLGNPKQVEDLIERVRDISELPISLHLHDTYGFALSNVYAAWKMGVDRFDACCGGLGGCPFIPGAAGNVATEDVVHLFESMGISTGVSLEKLVAVVQTIEKKLGRSLPGHYARTHCRTLQTS
;
A
#
# COMPACT_ATOMS: atom_id res chain seq x y z
N MET A 1 24.53 -15.74 -1.49
CA MET A 1 23.42 -16.60 -1.02
C MET A 1 22.54 -16.94 -2.22
N SER A 2 22.32 -18.21 -2.52
CA SER A 2 21.43 -18.60 -3.63
C SER A 2 20.02 -18.17 -3.28
N LEU A 3 19.49 -17.17 -3.98
CA LEU A 3 18.08 -16.81 -3.92
C LEU A 3 17.27 -18.10 -4.15
N MET A 4 16.39 -18.45 -3.21
CA MET A 4 15.43 -19.55 -3.43
C MET A 4 14.81 -19.41 -4.83
N PRO A 5 14.67 -20.50 -5.59
CA PRO A 5 14.08 -20.44 -6.92
C PRO A 5 12.71 -19.77 -6.82
N VAL A 6 12.46 -18.80 -7.69
CA VAL A 6 11.27 -17.92 -7.74
C VAL A 6 9.94 -18.70 -7.65
N LYS A 7 9.94 -20.00 -8.02
CA LYS A 7 8.80 -20.91 -7.99
C LYS A 7 8.32 -21.32 -6.58
N GLU A 8 9.11 -21.11 -5.53
CA GLU A 8 8.75 -21.53 -4.15
C GLU A 8 8.30 -20.37 -3.24
N ARG A 9 8.26 -19.12 -3.75
CA ARG A 9 7.89 -17.95 -2.94
C ARG A 9 6.40 -17.66 -3.05
N SER A 10 5.71 -17.64 -1.91
CA SER A 10 4.36 -17.08 -1.83
C SER A 10 4.41 -15.56 -1.99
N ILE A 11 3.39 -14.99 -2.63
CA ILE A 11 3.25 -13.55 -2.75
C ILE A 11 2.54 -13.01 -1.51
N PHE A 12 3.16 -12.02 -0.89
CA PHE A 12 2.60 -11.26 0.22
C PHE A 12 1.87 -10.04 -0.33
N ILE A 13 0.61 -9.89 0.04
CA ILE A 13 -0.20 -8.74 -0.34
C ILE A 13 -0.61 -8.00 0.93
N GLU A 14 -0.32 -6.70 1.00
CA GLU A 14 -0.95 -5.77 1.94
C GLU A 14 -2.22 -5.21 1.31
N GLU A 15 -3.35 -5.45 1.96
CA GLU A 15 -4.63 -4.92 1.51
C GLU A 15 -4.86 -3.52 2.08
N ASP A 16 -4.90 -2.53 1.19
CA ASP A 16 -4.92 -1.11 1.53
C ASP A 16 -6.31 -0.47 1.36
N ALA A 17 -7.33 -1.19 0.87
CA ALA A 17 -8.66 -0.62 0.67
C ALA A 17 -9.23 0.09 1.90
N PRO A 18 -9.12 -0.44 3.14
CA PRO A 18 -9.67 0.21 4.32
C PRO A 18 -9.00 1.55 4.69
N ARG A 19 -7.79 1.80 4.17
CA ARG A 19 -7.09 3.09 4.28
C ARG A 19 -7.14 3.81 2.94
N ASP A 20 -6.26 3.45 2.00
CA ASP A 20 -6.01 4.21 0.79
C ASP A 20 -7.21 4.19 -0.15
N GLY A 21 -7.83 3.02 -0.28
CA GLY A 21 -8.95 2.81 -1.19
C GLY A 21 -10.15 3.70 -0.86
N ILE A 22 -10.60 3.71 0.39
CA ILE A 22 -11.80 4.45 0.80
C ILE A 22 -11.54 5.92 1.16
N GLN A 23 -10.28 6.34 1.36
CA GLN A 23 -9.95 7.67 1.89
C GLN A 23 -10.56 8.81 1.08
N ASN A 24 -10.56 8.67 -0.25
CA ASN A 24 -11.02 9.69 -1.19
C ASN A 24 -12.40 9.40 -1.78
N GLU A 25 -13.11 8.38 -1.28
CA GLU A 25 -14.47 8.08 -1.75
C GLU A 25 -15.44 9.18 -1.31
N SER A 26 -16.34 9.56 -2.23
CA SER A 26 -17.35 10.60 -2.00
C SER A 26 -18.45 10.15 -1.03
N ILE A 27 -18.74 8.85 -1.01
CA ILE A 27 -19.68 8.25 -0.07
C ILE A 27 -18.90 7.79 1.17
N PRO A 28 -19.08 8.43 2.33
CA PRO A 28 -18.34 8.04 3.52
C PRO A 28 -18.80 6.68 4.05
N PHE A 29 -17.84 5.94 4.59
CA PHE A 29 -18.07 4.70 5.33
C PHE A 29 -18.20 5.05 6.82
N THR A 30 -19.27 4.56 7.43
CA THR A 30 -19.45 4.63 8.88
C THR A 30 -18.43 3.74 9.59
N LEU A 31 -18.22 3.96 10.89
CA LEU A 31 -17.33 3.13 11.70
C LEU A 31 -17.72 1.64 11.63
N GLU A 32 -19.01 1.31 11.72
CA GLU A 32 -19.50 -0.08 11.63
C GLU A 32 -19.22 -0.72 10.26
N GLU A 33 -19.38 0.04 9.19
CA GLU A 33 -19.08 -0.44 7.83
C GLU A 33 -17.57 -0.69 7.66
N ARG A 34 -16.72 0.18 8.22
CA ARG A 34 -15.26 -0.01 8.19
C ARG A 34 -14.83 -1.23 9.01
N ILE A 35 -15.40 -1.44 10.20
CA ILE A 35 -15.16 -2.64 11.02
C ILE A 35 -15.57 -3.89 10.26
N SER A 36 -16.78 -3.89 9.68
CA SER A 36 -17.29 -5.01 8.89
C SER A 36 -16.41 -5.33 7.69
N LEU A 37 -15.93 -4.29 6.99
CA LEU A 37 -15.00 -4.42 5.87
C LEU A 37 -13.70 -5.09 6.31
N ILE A 38 -13.07 -4.63 7.39
CA ILE A 38 -11.79 -5.16 7.86
C ILE A 38 -11.93 -6.59 8.35
N ASN A 39 -13.01 -6.93 9.07
CA ASN A 39 -13.25 -8.30 9.52
C ASN A 39 -13.46 -9.24 8.32
N ALA A 40 -14.20 -8.81 7.30
CA ALA A 40 -14.39 -9.58 6.08
C ALA A 40 -13.07 -9.81 5.33
N LEU A 41 -12.25 -8.76 5.17
CA LEU A 41 -10.91 -8.86 4.59
C LEU A 41 -9.99 -9.77 5.43
N SER A 42 -10.05 -9.70 6.75
CA SER A 42 -9.24 -10.56 7.65
C SER A 42 -9.51 -12.05 7.42
N SER A 43 -10.73 -12.39 7.00
CA SER A 43 -11.10 -13.77 6.66
C SER A 43 -10.65 -14.24 5.26
N CYS A 44 -10.12 -13.33 4.43
CA CYS A 44 -9.68 -13.61 3.06
C CYS A 44 -8.29 -14.25 2.98
N GLY A 45 -7.49 -14.23 4.05
CA GLY A 45 -6.16 -14.84 4.06
C GLY A 45 -4.99 -13.87 3.84
N PHE A 46 -5.25 -12.56 3.87
CA PHE A 46 -4.19 -11.54 3.88
C PHE A 46 -3.27 -11.71 5.08
N LYS A 47 -1.99 -11.43 4.90
CA LYS A 47 -1.01 -11.39 5.99
C LYS A 47 -0.87 -10.00 6.59
N ARG A 48 -1.27 -8.97 5.85
CA ARG A 48 -1.32 -7.60 6.35
C ARG A 48 -2.49 -6.81 5.75
N ILE A 49 -3.13 -5.99 6.58
CA ILE A 49 -4.23 -5.11 6.18
C ILE A 49 -3.96 -3.72 6.75
N GLN A 50 -3.95 -2.70 5.90
CA GLN A 50 -3.83 -1.32 6.33
C GLN A 50 -5.20 -0.73 6.66
N ILE A 51 -5.48 -0.62 7.95
CA ILE A 51 -6.84 -0.40 8.46
C ILE A 51 -7.25 1.07 8.52
N GLY A 52 -6.29 1.99 8.43
CA GLY A 52 -6.56 3.41 8.52
C GLY A 52 -5.32 4.25 8.68
N SER A 53 -5.53 5.47 9.17
CA SER A 53 -4.48 6.49 9.27
C SER A 53 -4.68 7.34 10.51
N PHE A 54 -3.62 7.54 11.30
CA PHE A 54 -3.64 8.39 12.48
C PHE A 54 -3.38 9.85 12.12
N VAL A 55 -4.21 10.39 11.23
CA VAL A 55 -4.14 11.76 10.72
C VAL A 55 -5.15 12.68 11.41
N ASN A 56 -5.14 13.96 11.03
CA ASN A 56 -6.11 14.92 11.52
C ASN A 56 -7.50 14.62 10.91
N PRO A 57 -8.51 14.24 11.70
CA PRO A 57 -9.84 13.88 11.19
C PRO A 57 -10.57 15.06 10.56
N LEU A 58 -10.21 16.30 10.87
CA LEU A 58 -10.76 17.48 10.19
C LEU A 58 -10.24 17.63 8.76
N ARG A 59 -9.04 17.07 8.47
CA ARG A 59 -8.45 17.09 7.12
C ARG A 59 -8.81 15.84 6.33
N VAL A 60 -8.94 14.70 7.01
CA VAL A 60 -9.27 13.41 6.39
C VAL A 60 -10.40 12.74 7.19
N PRO A 61 -11.66 13.18 7.02
CA PRO A 61 -12.81 12.68 7.80
C PRO A 61 -13.02 11.17 7.69
N GLN A 62 -12.75 10.58 6.54
CA GLN A 62 -12.87 9.15 6.29
C GLN A 62 -11.94 8.31 7.19
N MET A 63 -10.84 8.90 7.67
CA MET A 63 -9.87 8.26 8.56
C MET A 63 -10.09 8.60 10.04
N ALA A 64 -11.20 9.27 10.37
CA ALA A 64 -11.61 9.48 11.75
C ALA A 64 -11.80 8.14 12.49
N ASP A 65 -11.67 8.18 13.81
CA ASP A 65 -11.92 7.04 14.71
C ASP A 65 -11.05 5.79 14.45
N THR A 66 -9.88 5.93 13.82
CA THR A 66 -8.96 4.80 13.58
C THR A 66 -8.60 4.06 14.88
N GLU A 67 -8.48 4.76 16.01
CA GLU A 67 -8.34 4.16 17.35
C GLU A 67 -9.48 3.23 17.71
N LYS A 68 -10.73 3.72 17.63
CA LYS A 68 -11.93 2.96 18.00
C LYS A 68 -12.16 1.80 17.04
N LEU A 69 -11.79 1.99 15.78
CA LEU A 69 -11.82 0.94 14.77
C LEU A 69 -10.85 -0.18 15.14
N TYR A 70 -9.60 0.14 15.47
CA TYR A 70 -8.61 -0.86 15.88
C TYR A 70 -9.02 -1.63 17.16
N GLU A 71 -9.65 -0.95 18.12
CA GLU A 71 -10.16 -1.59 19.33
C GLU A 71 -11.30 -2.59 19.06
N ARG A 72 -12.10 -2.37 18.01
CA ARG A 72 -13.37 -3.07 17.78
C ARG A 72 -13.35 -4.10 16.67
N ILE A 73 -12.33 -4.10 15.81
CA ILE A 73 -12.16 -5.18 14.83
C ILE A 73 -11.88 -6.50 15.53
N GLU A 74 -12.18 -7.59 14.84
CA GLU A 74 -11.72 -8.91 15.26
C GLU A 74 -10.24 -9.03 14.91
N HIS A 75 -9.41 -9.31 15.92
CA HIS A 75 -7.97 -9.49 15.72
C HIS A 75 -7.67 -10.93 15.35
N TYR A 76 -7.38 -11.17 14.06
CA TYR A 76 -6.98 -12.48 13.57
C TYR A 76 -5.48 -12.69 13.84
N PRO A 77 -5.05 -13.73 14.58
CA PRO A 77 -3.65 -13.91 14.96
C PRO A 77 -2.65 -14.00 13.81
N GLU A 78 -3.12 -14.38 12.62
CA GLU A 78 -2.33 -14.55 11.40
C GLU A 78 -2.22 -13.27 10.55
N VAL A 79 -2.89 -12.19 10.98
CA VAL A 79 -3.00 -10.93 10.23
C VAL A 79 -2.32 -9.81 11.02
N SER A 80 -1.35 -9.15 10.38
CA SER A 80 -0.80 -7.90 10.88
C SER A 80 -1.71 -6.74 10.46
N TYR A 81 -2.14 -5.92 11.42
CA TYR A 81 -2.88 -4.70 11.12
C TYR A 81 -1.91 -3.53 11.14
N SER A 82 -1.91 -2.73 10.06
CA SER A 82 -1.04 -1.58 9.89
C SER A 82 -1.84 -0.28 9.79
N ALA A 83 -1.18 0.85 10.05
CA ALA A 83 -1.77 2.15 9.84
C ALA A 83 -0.74 3.19 9.40
N LEU A 84 -1.21 4.14 8.60
CA LEU A 84 -0.41 5.28 8.15
C LEU A 84 -0.24 6.31 9.27
N VAL A 85 0.99 6.80 9.44
CA VAL A 85 1.32 7.90 10.35
C VAL A 85 2.12 8.98 9.61
N LEU A 86 1.73 10.25 9.81
CA LEU A 86 2.36 11.40 9.15
C LEU A 86 3.05 12.38 10.11
N ASN A 87 2.81 12.27 11.42
CA ASN A 87 3.34 13.19 12.42
C ASN A 87 3.42 12.54 13.81
N GLU A 88 4.05 13.25 14.75
CA GLU A 88 4.32 12.77 16.11
C GLU A 88 3.06 12.45 16.90
N LYS A 89 2.02 13.28 16.81
CA LYS A 89 0.74 13.03 17.48
C LYS A 89 0.07 11.76 16.93
N GLY A 90 0.16 11.54 15.63
CA GLY A 90 -0.33 10.31 14.99
C GLY A 90 0.41 9.07 15.50
N LEU A 91 1.74 9.16 15.62
CA LEU A 91 2.57 8.09 16.17
C LEU A 91 2.19 7.79 17.62
N GLU A 92 2.02 8.81 18.45
CA GLU A 92 1.63 8.64 19.85
C GLU A 92 0.27 7.96 19.98
N ARG A 93 -0.71 8.33 19.15
CA ARG A 93 -2.03 7.69 19.10
C ARG A 93 -1.92 6.22 18.66
N ALA A 94 -1.15 5.93 17.61
CA ALA A 94 -0.92 4.56 17.14
C ALA A 94 -0.30 3.68 18.24
N LEU A 95 0.75 4.18 18.91
CA LEU A 95 1.42 3.49 20.00
C LEU A 95 0.51 3.30 21.22
N ALA A 96 -0.32 4.29 21.56
CA ALA A 96 -1.25 4.19 22.69
C ALA A 96 -2.33 3.11 22.46
N CYS A 97 -2.69 2.86 21.20
CA CYS A 97 -3.60 1.78 20.82
C CYS A 97 -2.95 0.40 20.77
N GLY A 98 -1.62 0.29 20.93
CA GLY A 98 -0.90 -0.97 20.80
C GLY A 98 -0.73 -1.43 19.34
N MET A 99 -0.66 -0.48 18.39
CA MET A 99 -0.37 -0.81 17.00
C MET A 99 1.08 -1.32 16.87
N GLU A 100 1.25 -2.51 16.30
CA GLU A 100 2.56 -3.14 16.17
C GLU A 100 3.26 -2.83 14.84
N HIS A 101 2.50 -2.40 13.83
CA HIS A 101 3.03 -2.10 12.50
C HIS A 101 2.55 -0.74 11.98
N ILE A 102 3.49 0.11 11.57
CA ILE A 102 3.21 1.48 11.14
C ILE A 102 3.88 1.75 9.79
N SER A 103 3.16 2.43 8.91
CA SER A 103 3.71 2.91 7.64
C SER A 103 3.96 4.42 7.65
N PHE A 104 5.08 4.84 7.05
CA PHE A 104 5.45 6.24 6.85
C PHE A 104 5.74 6.48 5.38
N PHE A 105 5.19 7.55 4.80
CA PHE A 105 5.42 7.89 3.40
C PHE A 105 5.89 9.33 3.24
N ILE A 106 6.96 9.52 2.47
CA ILE A 106 7.48 10.83 2.07
C ILE A 106 7.52 10.94 0.55
N SER A 107 7.33 12.16 0.04
CA SER A 107 7.28 12.42 -1.39
C SER A 107 8.66 12.75 -1.94
N ALA A 108 9.04 12.12 -3.04
CA ALA A 108 10.23 12.49 -3.82
C ALA A 108 10.00 13.73 -4.72
N SER A 109 8.79 14.26 -4.83
CA SER A 109 8.53 15.55 -5.50
C SER A 109 8.33 16.69 -4.49
N GLU A 110 8.95 17.85 -4.77
CA GLU A 110 8.80 19.10 -4.00
C GLU A 110 7.38 19.64 -4.08
N THR A 111 6.83 19.73 -5.29
CA THR A 111 5.48 20.21 -5.56
C THR A 111 4.44 19.32 -4.90
N HIS A 112 4.60 18.00 -5.04
CA HIS A 112 3.70 17.05 -4.38
C HIS A 112 3.84 17.11 -2.85
N SER A 113 5.06 17.21 -2.30
CA SER A 113 5.27 17.35 -0.85
C SER A 113 4.58 18.59 -0.29
N ARG A 114 4.69 19.74 -0.98
CA ARG A 114 4.04 20.99 -0.57
C ARG A 114 2.52 20.90 -0.66
N LYS A 115 1.97 20.32 -1.72
CA LYS A 115 0.52 20.18 -1.88
C LYS A 115 -0.08 19.17 -0.90
N ASN A 116 0.61 18.06 -0.65
CA ASN A 116 0.10 16.97 0.18
C ASN A 116 0.31 17.24 1.69
N ASN A 117 1.49 17.72 2.06
CA ASN A 117 1.93 17.82 3.47
C ASN A 117 2.34 19.23 3.90
N ASN A 118 2.19 20.24 3.03
CA ASN A 118 2.53 21.64 3.30
C ASN A 118 3.97 21.83 3.82
N CYS A 119 4.93 21.07 3.27
CA CYS A 119 6.36 21.18 3.59
C CYS A 119 7.22 20.76 2.39
N SER A 120 8.47 21.23 2.36
CA SER A 120 9.50 20.79 1.41
C SER A 120 9.86 19.32 1.63
N VAL A 121 10.55 18.72 0.65
CA VAL A 121 11.05 17.34 0.76
C VAL A 121 12.03 17.23 1.93
N LYS A 122 12.94 18.20 2.07
CA LYS A 122 13.92 18.23 3.16
C LYS A 122 13.23 18.22 4.54
N GLU A 123 12.24 19.08 4.74
CA GLU A 123 11.48 19.14 6.00
C GLU A 123 10.72 17.84 6.27
N ALA A 124 10.12 17.23 5.22
CA ALA A 124 9.44 15.95 5.36
C ALA A 124 10.40 14.83 5.76
N VAL A 125 11.59 14.78 5.16
CA VAL A 125 12.67 13.84 5.49
C VAL A 125 13.15 14.01 6.92
N ASP A 126 13.48 15.25 7.32
CA ASP A 126 14.00 15.54 8.66
C ASP A 126 12.97 15.19 9.75
N ARG A 127 11.68 15.52 9.51
CA ARG A 127 10.59 15.12 10.41
C ARG A 127 10.45 13.60 10.48
N THR A 128 10.46 12.93 9.34
CA THR A 128 10.24 11.47 9.27
C THR A 128 11.35 10.72 9.96
N ARG A 129 12.62 11.15 9.83
CA ARG A 129 13.76 10.55 10.57
C ARG A 129 13.48 10.41 12.07
N GLY A 130 13.05 11.51 12.72
CA GLY A 130 12.73 11.47 14.15
C GLY A 130 11.54 10.57 14.49
N LEU A 131 10.56 10.45 13.59
CA LEU A 131 9.42 9.54 13.77
C LEU A 131 9.84 8.07 13.64
N LEU A 132 10.70 7.75 12.67
CA LEU A 132 11.23 6.40 12.47
C LEU A 132 12.04 5.95 13.69
N GLU A 133 12.95 6.80 14.18
CA GLU A 133 13.73 6.53 15.40
C GLU A 133 12.83 6.32 16.62
N LYS A 134 11.83 7.18 16.82
CA LYS A 134 10.86 7.04 17.91
C LYS A 134 10.06 5.74 17.79
N ALA A 135 9.58 5.40 16.59
CA ALA A 135 8.86 4.15 16.32
C ALA A 135 9.74 2.92 16.64
N LYS A 136 10.95 2.85 16.07
CA LYS A 136 11.87 1.72 16.29
C LYS A 136 12.29 1.59 17.75
N SER A 137 12.51 2.69 18.48
CA SER A 137 12.81 2.64 19.93
C SER A 137 11.69 2.05 20.78
N ARG A 138 10.46 1.97 20.24
CA ARG A 138 9.28 1.39 20.86
C ARG A 138 8.98 -0.04 20.38
N GLY A 139 9.86 -0.61 19.55
CA GLY A 139 9.77 -1.98 19.09
C GLY A 139 8.72 -2.22 18.00
N VAL A 140 8.12 -1.18 17.43
CA VAL A 140 7.16 -1.38 16.33
C VAL A 140 7.89 -1.73 15.03
N GLN A 141 7.21 -2.55 14.22
CA GLN A 141 7.57 -2.79 12.84
C GLN A 141 7.25 -1.52 12.02
N VAL A 142 8.10 -1.22 11.06
CA VAL A 142 8.01 0.00 10.25
C VAL A 142 8.23 -0.33 8.78
N GLN A 143 7.22 -0.02 7.97
CA GLN A 143 7.33 0.13 6.52
C GLN A 143 7.56 1.61 6.20
N ALA A 144 8.62 1.93 5.48
CA ALA A 144 8.93 3.30 5.06
C ALA A 144 8.93 3.42 3.55
N GLY A 145 8.10 4.32 3.04
CA GLY A 145 7.80 4.45 1.62
C GLY A 145 8.19 5.78 1.00
N VAL A 146 8.56 5.72 -0.28
CA VAL A 146 8.80 6.89 -1.13
C VAL A 146 7.67 7.02 -2.16
N MET A 147 6.85 8.05 -2.02
CA MET A 147 5.83 8.46 -3.01
C MET A 147 6.47 9.14 -4.21
N ASN A 148 5.83 9.01 -5.38
CA ASN A 148 6.32 9.51 -6.66
C ASN A 148 7.71 8.93 -7.02
N ALA A 149 7.97 7.68 -6.64
CA ALA A 149 9.26 7.02 -6.88
C ALA A 149 9.59 6.85 -8.37
N PHE A 150 8.56 6.78 -9.22
CA PHE A 150 8.67 6.52 -10.66
C PHE A 150 8.31 7.73 -11.54
N GLY A 151 8.08 8.88 -10.91
CA GLY A 151 7.60 10.09 -11.56
C GLY A 151 6.54 10.79 -10.73
N CYS A 152 6.32 12.06 -11.04
CA CYS A 152 5.33 12.89 -10.40
C CYS A 152 4.44 13.56 -11.45
N HIS A 153 3.13 13.53 -11.23
CA HIS A 153 2.18 14.23 -12.10
C HIS A 153 2.49 15.72 -12.29
N PHE A 154 3.05 16.39 -11.28
CA PHE A 154 3.35 17.82 -11.35
C PHE A 154 4.71 18.16 -11.96
N GLU A 155 5.74 17.35 -11.66
CA GLU A 155 7.13 17.63 -12.05
C GLU A 155 7.60 16.78 -13.24
N GLY A 156 6.80 15.80 -13.66
CA GLY A 156 7.21 14.79 -14.62
C GLY A 156 8.27 13.87 -14.00
N ASN A 157 9.49 13.94 -14.52
CA ASN A 157 10.56 13.04 -14.12
C ASN A 157 11.06 13.34 -12.69
N VAL A 158 11.09 12.31 -11.84
CA VAL A 158 11.72 12.36 -10.52
C VAL A 158 13.05 11.60 -10.62
N PRO A 159 14.20 12.24 -10.35
CA PRO A 159 15.49 11.56 -10.42
C PRO A 159 15.58 10.40 -9.42
N PRO A 160 16.00 9.18 -9.84
CA PRO A 160 16.15 8.03 -8.94
C PRO A 160 17.04 8.30 -7.73
N GLU A 161 18.08 9.15 -7.87
CA GLU A 161 18.99 9.48 -6.77
C GLU A 161 18.25 10.07 -5.56
N ARG A 162 17.20 10.87 -5.80
CA ARG A 162 16.40 11.45 -4.71
C ARG A 162 15.64 10.38 -3.93
N VAL A 163 15.21 9.32 -4.61
CA VAL A 163 14.57 8.15 -3.97
C VAL A 163 15.62 7.38 -3.17
N LEU A 164 16.81 7.16 -3.73
CA LEU A 164 17.91 6.47 -3.05
C LEU A 164 18.39 7.22 -1.79
N GLU A 165 18.49 8.54 -1.84
CA GLU A 165 18.81 9.38 -0.66
C GLU A 165 17.84 9.14 0.50
N MET A 166 16.53 9.06 0.22
CA MET A 166 15.51 8.77 1.23
C MET A 166 15.66 7.36 1.79
N ILE A 167 15.91 6.38 0.92
CA ILE A 167 16.09 4.98 1.33
C ILE A 167 17.32 4.83 2.22
N ARG A 168 18.43 5.51 1.96
CA ARG A 168 19.61 5.50 2.85
C ARG A 168 19.24 5.96 4.27
N ILE A 169 18.33 6.92 4.39
CA ILE A 169 17.85 7.39 5.69
C ILE A 169 16.99 6.32 6.35
N PHE A 170 16.09 5.66 5.61
CA PHE A 170 15.29 4.55 6.13
C PHE A 170 16.18 3.40 6.65
N VAL A 171 17.20 3.02 5.89
CA VAL A 171 18.19 2.00 6.27
C VAL A 171 18.93 2.41 7.54
N ALA A 172 19.39 3.67 7.62
CA ALA A 172 20.06 4.20 8.80
C ALA A 172 19.16 4.24 10.05
N CYS A 173 17.84 4.40 9.87
CA CYS A 173 16.85 4.31 10.93
C CYS A 173 16.40 2.88 11.24
N HIS A 174 16.97 1.86 10.60
CA HIS A 174 16.66 0.44 10.82
C HIS A 174 15.16 0.11 10.64
N VAL A 175 14.53 0.65 9.60
CA VAL A 175 13.17 0.21 9.21
C VAL A 175 13.17 -1.24 8.76
N ASP A 176 12.00 -1.87 8.74
CA ASP A 176 11.88 -3.30 8.45
C ASP A 176 11.53 -3.58 6.98
N GLU A 177 10.97 -2.58 6.27
CA GLU A 177 10.54 -2.70 4.87
C GLU A 177 10.62 -1.37 4.14
N ILE A 178 11.13 -1.40 2.89
CA ILE A 178 11.16 -0.25 1.98
C ILE A 178 10.00 -0.36 1.00
N ASN A 179 9.19 0.69 0.89
CA ASN A 179 8.09 0.75 -0.07
C ASN A 179 8.38 1.74 -1.22
N LEU A 180 8.21 1.30 -2.46
CA LEU A 180 8.33 2.15 -3.65
C LEU A 180 6.95 2.42 -4.23
N ALA A 181 6.49 3.67 -4.12
CA ALA A 181 5.13 4.03 -4.50
C ALA A 181 5.06 4.81 -5.82
N ASP A 182 4.34 4.25 -6.79
CA ASP A 182 3.95 4.88 -8.05
C ASP A 182 2.61 5.62 -7.88
N THR A 183 2.67 6.73 -7.16
CA THR A 183 1.48 7.50 -6.73
C THR A 183 0.61 8.00 -7.89
N ALA A 184 1.19 8.17 -9.07
CA ALA A 184 0.49 8.67 -10.26
C ALA A 184 0.30 7.59 -11.35
N GLY A 185 0.75 6.35 -11.11
CA GLY A 185 0.70 5.26 -12.09
C GLY A 185 1.57 5.49 -13.33
N LEU A 186 2.62 6.30 -13.23
CA LEU A 186 3.48 6.72 -14.36
C LEU A 186 4.60 5.73 -14.66
N GLY A 187 4.92 4.86 -13.71
CA GLY A 187 6.01 3.91 -13.81
C GLY A 187 5.76 2.89 -14.91
N ASN A 188 6.84 2.46 -15.55
CA ASN A 188 6.83 1.35 -16.49
C ASN A 188 7.78 0.23 -16.03
N PRO A 189 7.68 -0.99 -16.61
CA PRO A 189 8.45 -2.14 -16.17
C PRO A 189 9.96 -1.90 -16.09
N LYS A 190 10.54 -1.19 -17.07
CA LYS A 190 11.98 -0.91 -17.08
C LYS A 190 12.40 0.01 -15.94
N GLN A 191 11.61 1.05 -15.65
CA GLN A 191 11.89 1.94 -14.52
C GLN A 191 11.77 1.21 -13.18
N VAL A 192 10.80 0.29 -13.06
CA VAL A 192 10.64 -0.56 -11.88
C VAL A 192 11.86 -1.45 -11.67
N GLU A 193 12.29 -2.17 -12.70
CA GLU A 193 13.48 -3.02 -12.65
C GLU A 193 14.74 -2.21 -12.27
N ASP A 194 14.96 -1.06 -12.93
CA ASP A 194 16.14 -0.21 -12.71
C ASP A 194 16.19 0.37 -11.30
N LEU A 195 15.05 0.77 -10.75
CA LEU A 195 15.01 1.32 -9.39
C LEU A 195 15.22 0.20 -8.37
N ILE A 196 14.62 -0.97 -8.56
CA ILE A 196 14.82 -2.12 -7.67
C ILE A 196 16.29 -2.52 -7.62
N GLU A 197 16.97 -2.61 -8.77
CA GLU A 197 18.41 -2.93 -8.84
C GLU A 197 19.24 -1.94 -8.00
N ARG A 198 19.02 -0.63 -8.20
CA ARG A 198 19.72 0.42 -7.45
C ARG A 198 19.43 0.41 -5.95
N VAL A 199 18.21 0.05 -5.55
CA VAL A 199 17.85 -0.08 -4.12
C VAL A 199 18.57 -1.27 -3.51
N ARG A 200 18.70 -2.39 -4.23
CA ARG A 200 19.45 -3.57 -3.78
C ARG A 200 20.95 -3.29 -3.64
N ASP A 201 21.52 -2.38 -4.43
CA ASP A 201 22.92 -1.96 -4.28
C ASP A 201 23.21 -1.27 -2.93
N ILE A 202 22.17 -0.75 -2.25
CA ILE A 202 22.32 0.04 -1.02
C ILE A 202 21.61 -0.56 0.20
N SER A 203 20.83 -1.63 0.02
CA SER A 203 20.00 -2.21 1.07
C SER A 203 19.65 -3.66 0.78
N GLU A 204 19.69 -4.49 1.84
CA GLU A 204 19.18 -5.87 1.83
C GLU A 204 17.76 -5.98 2.42
N LEU A 205 17.13 -4.85 2.78
CA LEU A 205 15.78 -4.85 3.33
C LEU A 205 14.76 -5.37 2.30
N PRO A 206 13.67 -6.01 2.75
CA PRO A 206 12.53 -6.31 1.91
C PRO A 206 12.03 -5.05 1.18
N ILE A 207 11.74 -5.21 -0.11
CA ILE A 207 11.16 -4.17 -0.96
C ILE A 207 9.69 -4.54 -1.20
N SER A 208 8.78 -3.60 -1.00
CA SER A 208 7.39 -3.67 -1.43
C SER A 208 7.09 -2.60 -2.46
N LEU A 209 6.06 -2.81 -3.26
CA LEU A 209 5.60 -1.86 -4.26
C LEU A 209 4.15 -1.46 -4.02
N HIS A 210 3.88 -0.16 -4.09
CA HIS A 210 2.54 0.42 -4.11
C HIS A 210 2.29 1.01 -5.50
N LEU A 211 1.42 0.38 -6.28
CA LEU A 211 1.26 0.69 -7.71
C LEU A 211 -0.16 1.14 -8.01
N HIS A 212 -0.29 2.32 -8.60
CA HIS A 212 -1.56 2.78 -9.16
C HIS A 212 -1.68 2.36 -10.63
N ASP A 213 -2.90 2.05 -11.06
CA ASP A 213 -3.17 1.57 -12.41
C ASP A 213 -3.67 2.66 -13.35
N THR A 214 -3.32 3.92 -13.07
CA THR A 214 -3.81 5.09 -13.81
C THR A 214 -3.61 5.00 -15.33
N TYR A 215 -2.52 4.38 -15.77
CA TYR A 215 -2.18 4.19 -17.19
C TYR A 215 -2.20 2.72 -17.64
N GLY A 216 -2.72 1.80 -16.82
CA GLY A 216 -2.82 0.37 -17.16
C GLY A 216 -1.50 -0.41 -17.06
N PHE A 217 -0.48 0.13 -16.39
CA PHE A 217 0.81 -0.52 -16.24
C PHE A 217 0.98 -1.28 -14.91
N ALA A 218 0.04 -1.21 -13.97
CA ALA A 218 0.30 -1.69 -12.62
C ALA A 218 0.58 -3.20 -12.56
N LEU A 219 -0.22 -4.05 -13.23
CA LEU A 219 0.05 -5.50 -13.28
C LEU A 219 1.36 -5.83 -14.03
N SER A 220 1.71 -5.05 -15.06
CA SER A 220 2.99 -5.23 -15.76
C SER A 220 4.16 -4.88 -14.84
N ASN A 221 4.02 -3.85 -14.02
CA ASN A 221 4.99 -3.42 -13.02
C ASN A 221 5.10 -4.43 -11.86
N VAL A 222 3.99 -5.00 -11.40
CA VAL A 222 3.96 -6.12 -10.43
C VAL A 222 4.77 -7.31 -10.96
N TYR A 223 4.50 -7.73 -12.20
CA TYR A 223 5.21 -8.84 -12.83
C TYR A 223 6.73 -8.56 -12.97
N ALA A 224 7.09 -7.36 -13.41
CA ALA A 224 8.48 -6.95 -13.54
C ALA A 224 9.22 -6.95 -12.20
N ALA A 225 8.62 -6.39 -11.15
CA ALA A 225 9.19 -6.42 -9.81
C ALA A 225 9.35 -7.84 -9.27
N TRP A 226 8.35 -8.71 -9.50
CA TRP A 226 8.44 -10.12 -9.12
C TRP A 226 9.59 -10.85 -9.82
N LYS A 227 9.82 -10.57 -11.11
CA LYS A 227 10.98 -11.10 -11.85
C LYS A 227 12.32 -10.67 -11.23
N MET A 228 12.35 -9.51 -10.56
CA MET A 228 13.48 -8.99 -9.79
C MET A 228 13.52 -9.51 -8.34
N GLY A 229 12.70 -10.50 -8.01
CA GLY A 229 12.66 -11.18 -6.72
C GLY A 229 11.92 -10.41 -5.63
N VAL A 230 11.09 -9.43 -5.97
CA VAL A 230 10.14 -8.82 -5.04
C VAL A 230 8.94 -9.76 -4.83
N ASP A 231 8.50 -9.90 -3.58
CA ASP A 231 7.38 -10.75 -3.20
C ASP A 231 6.31 -10.02 -2.37
N ARG A 232 6.41 -8.68 -2.22
CA ARG A 232 5.49 -7.85 -1.44
C ARG A 232 4.85 -6.78 -2.30
N PHE A 233 3.52 -6.71 -2.29
CA PHE A 233 2.75 -5.71 -3.05
C PHE A 233 1.63 -5.13 -2.21
N ASP A 234 1.45 -3.82 -2.27
CA ASP A 234 0.27 -3.16 -1.75
C ASP A 234 -0.78 -3.13 -2.88
N ALA A 235 -2.02 -3.49 -2.54
CA ALA A 235 -3.13 -3.50 -3.48
C ALA A 235 -4.42 -3.10 -2.77
N CYS A 236 -5.43 -2.64 -3.53
CA CYS A 236 -6.76 -2.40 -2.97
C CYS A 236 -7.80 -3.26 -3.66
N CYS A 237 -8.64 -3.95 -2.91
CA CYS A 237 -9.73 -4.74 -3.48
C CYS A 237 -10.62 -3.87 -4.38
N GLY A 238 -10.99 -4.40 -5.55
CA GLY A 238 -11.72 -3.65 -6.57
C GLY A 238 -10.89 -2.60 -7.32
N GLY A 239 -9.62 -2.38 -6.98
CA GLY A 239 -8.83 -1.27 -7.50
C GLY A 239 -9.31 0.08 -6.97
N LEU A 240 -9.78 0.09 -5.72
CA LEU A 240 -10.20 1.29 -5.02
C LEU A 240 -9.09 2.35 -4.90
N GLY A 241 -9.51 3.57 -4.60
CA GLY A 241 -8.64 4.71 -4.40
C GLY A 241 -8.55 5.55 -5.66
N GLY A 242 -7.46 6.32 -5.73
CA GLY A 242 -7.27 7.33 -6.77
C GLY A 242 -6.62 8.56 -6.18
N CYS A 243 -5.92 9.30 -7.04
CA CYS A 243 -5.26 10.52 -6.64
C CYS A 243 -6.25 11.70 -6.79
N PRO A 244 -6.59 12.42 -5.71
CA PRO A 244 -7.51 13.56 -5.79
C PRO A 244 -6.94 14.70 -6.65
N PHE A 245 -5.64 14.66 -6.93
CA PHE A 245 -4.96 15.64 -7.77
C PHE A 245 -4.97 15.32 -9.27
N ILE A 246 -5.40 14.11 -9.67
CA ILE A 246 -5.39 13.67 -11.07
C ILE A 246 -6.83 13.29 -11.46
N PRO A 247 -7.58 14.20 -12.08
CA PRO A 247 -8.93 13.91 -12.54
C PRO A 247 -8.96 12.70 -13.47
N GLY A 248 -9.76 11.70 -13.13
CA GLY A 248 -9.90 10.47 -13.92
C GLY A 248 -8.76 9.46 -13.74
N ALA A 249 -7.81 9.69 -12.83
CA ALA A 249 -6.84 8.65 -12.51
C ALA A 249 -7.53 7.40 -11.96
N ALA A 250 -7.19 6.24 -12.51
CA ALA A 250 -7.51 4.98 -11.86
C ALA A 250 -6.81 4.90 -10.49
N GLY A 251 -7.40 4.12 -9.60
CA GLY A 251 -6.91 3.90 -8.25
C GLY A 251 -5.70 2.98 -8.18
N ASN A 252 -5.62 2.25 -7.08
CA ASN A 252 -4.62 1.23 -6.86
C ASN A 252 -4.79 0.04 -7.80
N VAL A 253 -3.74 -0.75 -7.96
CA VAL A 253 -3.88 -2.08 -8.56
C VAL A 253 -4.92 -2.90 -7.77
N ALA A 254 -5.81 -3.57 -8.50
CA ALA A 254 -6.86 -4.35 -7.89
C ALA A 254 -6.29 -5.63 -7.27
N THR A 255 -6.57 -5.86 -5.98
CA THR A 255 -6.07 -7.03 -5.24
C THR A 255 -6.42 -8.34 -5.94
N GLU A 256 -7.67 -8.49 -6.39
CA GLU A 256 -8.13 -9.69 -7.08
C GLU A 256 -7.42 -9.95 -8.41
N ASP A 257 -6.95 -8.90 -9.08
CA ASP A 257 -6.21 -9.04 -10.34
C ASP A 257 -4.76 -9.48 -10.08
N VAL A 258 -4.13 -9.00 -9.01
CA VAL A 258 -2.81 -9.45 -8.55
C VAL A 258 -2.86 -10.91 -8.11
N VAL A 259 -3.86 -11.27 -7.31
CA VAL A 259 -4.07 -12.66 -6.87
C VAL A 259 -4.29 -13.56 -8.08
N HIS A 260 -5.16 -13.17 -9.01
CA HIS A 260 -5.42 -13.95 -10.22
C HIS A 260 -4.17 -14.14 -11.09
N LEU A 261 -3.35 -13.09 -11.27
CA LEU A 261 -2.09 -13.17 -12.01
C LEU A 261 -1.18 -14.26 -11.43
N PHE A 262 -0.92 -14.23 -10.13
CA PHE A 262 0.02 -15.16 -9.52
C PHE A 262 -0.56 -16.58 -9.38
N GLU A 263 -1.82 -16.72 -8.99
CA GLU A 263 -2.43 -18.05 -8.87
C GLU A 263 -2.58 -18.76 -10.21
N SER A 264 -2.87 -18.02 -11.30
CA SER A 264 -2.89 -18.59 -12.66
C SER A 264 -1.51 -19.05 -13.14
N MET A 265 -0.43 -18.50 -12.57
CA MET A 265 0.95 -18.93 -12.79
C MET A 265 1.39 -20.06 -11.83
N GLY A 266 0.49 -20.55 -10.95
CA GLY A 266 0.79 -21.58 -9.97
C GLY A 266 1.58 -21.07 -8.75
N ILE A 267 1.52 -19.77 -8.47
CA ILE A 267 2.21 -19.13 -7.35
C ILE A 267 1.18 -18.78 -6.28
N SER A 268 1.39 -19.24 -5.05
CA SER A 268 0.43 -19.05 -3.96
C SER A 268 0.44 -17.62 -3.45
N THR A 269 -0.74 -17.06 -3.19
CA THR A 269 -0.93 -15.78 -2.47
C THR A 269 -1.51 -15.99 -1.07
N GLY A 270 -2.19 -17.12 -0.85
CA GLY A 270 -2.96 -17.40 0.37
C GLY A 270 -4.31 -16.67 0.43
N VAL A 271 -4.64 -15.84 -0.56
CA VAL A 271 -5.86 -15.01 -0.58
C VAL A 271 -7.00 -15.75 -1.29
N SER A 272 -8.15 -15.85 -0.63
CA SER A 272 -9.37 -16.43 -1.21
C SER A 272 -10.05 -15.43 -2.15
N LEU A 273 -9.92 -15.66 -3.46
CA LEU A 273 -10.62 -14.89 -4.49
C LEU A 273 -12.14 -14.90 -4.31
N GLU A 274 -12.74 -16.02 -3.89
CA GLU A 274 -14.19 -16.11 -3.64
C GLU A 274 -14.64 -15.12 -2.56
N LYS A 275 -13.97 -15.13 -1.40
CA LYS A 275 -14.29 -14.21 -0.30
C LYS A 275 -13.99 -12.76 -0.68
N LEU A 276 -12.87 -12.53 -1.37
CA LEU A 276 -12.48 -11.19 -1.81
C LEU A 276 -13.50 -10.58 -2.78
N VAL A 277 -14.01 -11.35 -3.74
CA VAL A 277 -15.05 -10.90 -4.66
C VAL A 277 -16.34 -10.53 -3.91
N ALA A 278 -16.72 -11.28 -2.87
CA ALA A 278 -17.87 -10.91 -2.04
C ALA A 278 -17.66 -9.59 -1.29
N VAL A 279 -16.43 -9.30 -0.83
CA VAL A 279 -16.06 -7.99 -0.27
C VAL A 279 -16.20 -6.89 -1.34
N VAL A 280 -15.63 -7.08 -2.52
CA VAL A 280 -15.73 -6.13 -3.64
C VAL A 280 -17.19 -5.81 -3.98
N GLN A 281 -18.07 -6.82 -4.07
CA GLN A 281 -19.50 -6.63 -4.31
C GLN A 281 -20.21 -5.81 -3.22
N THR A 282 -19.79 -5.99 -1.95
CA THR A 282 -20.33 -5.22 -0.83
C THR A 282 -19.93 -3.75 -0.94
N ILE A 283 -18.69 -3.47 -1.33
CA ILE A 283 -18.19 -2.12 -1.58
C ILE A 283 -18.90 -1.49 -2.78
N GLU A 284 -19.02 -2.20 -3.90
CA GLU A 284 -19.76 -1.73 -5.09
C GLU A 284 -21.21 -1.34 -4.75
N LYS A 285 -21.88 -2.16 -3.94
CA LYS A 285 -23.24 -1.87 -3.45
C LYS A 285 -23.28 -0.62 -2.59
N LYS A 286 -22.30 -0.41 -1.70
CA LYS A 286 -22.19 0.79 -0.86
C LYS A 286 -21.93 2.04 -1.70
N LEU A 287 -21.06 1.93 -2.71
CA LEU A 287 -20.66 3.05 -3.56
C LEU A 287 -21.66 3.32 -4.70
N GLY A 288 -22.55 2.39 -4.99
CA GLY A 288 -23.52 2.51 -6.08
C GLY A 288 -22.89 2.49 -7.47
N ARG A 289 -21.68 1.93 -7.63
CA ARG A 289 -20.93 1.86 -8.89
C ARG A 289 -20.08 0.60 -8.95
N SER A 290 -19.79 0.15 -10.16
CA SER A 290 -18.79 -0.90 -10.37
C SER A 290 -17.38 -0.37 -10.13
N LEU A 291 -16.50 -1.25 -9.64
CA LEU A 291 -15.11 -0.98 -9.36
C LEU A 291 -14.20 -1.38 -10.56
N PRO A 292 -13.01 -0.75 -10.69
CA PRO A 292 -12.15 -0.92 -11.86
C PRO A 292 -11.48 -2.30 -11.99
N GLY A 293 -11.39 -3.09 -10.91
CA GLY A 293 -10.83 -4.45 -10.94
C GLY A 293 -11.46 -5.36 -12.00
N HIS A 294 -10.62 -6.10 -12.73
CA HIS A 294 -11.06 -6.91 -13.86
C HIS A 294 -11.70 -8.22 -13.41
N TYR A 295 -11.07 -8.93 -12.49
CA TYR A 295 -11.46 -10.27 -12.07
C TYR A 295 -12.87 -10.29 -11.49
N ALA A 296 -13.17 -9.40 -10.54
CA ALA A 296 -14.46 -9.35 -9.85
C ALA A 296 -15.65 -9.13 -10.80
N ARG A 297 -15.45 -8.41 -11.92
CA ARG A 297 -16.49 -8.15 -12.92
C ARG A 297 -16.80 -9.34 -13.83
N THR A 298 -15.86 -10.26 -14.01
CA THR A 298 -16.02 -11.32 -15.01
C THR A 298 -16.90 -12.48 -14.55
N HIS A 299 -17.22 -12.56 -13.24
CA HIS A 299 -17.92 -13.69 -12.61
C HIS A 299 -17.37 -15.07 -13.04
N CYS A 300 -16.14 -15.11 -13.53
CA CYS A 300 -15.60 -16.28 -14.19
C CYS A 300 -15.08 -17.23 -13.11
N ARG A 301 -15.69 -18.42 -13.01
CA ARG A 301 -15.05 -19.55 -12.35
C ARG A 301 -13.82 -19.89 -13.18
N THR A 302 -12.65 -19.50 -12.71
CA THR A 302 -11.39 -19.66 -13.43
C THR A 302 -11.15 -21.10 -13.87
N LEU A 303 -10.45 -21.22 -15.00
CA LEU A 303 -9.93 -22.44 -15.58
C LEU A 303 -9.32 -23.31 -14.46
N GLN A 304 -9.99 -24.39 -14.10
CA GLN A 304 -9.41 -25.42 -13.24
C GLN A 304 -8.14 -25.92 -13.93
N THR A 305 -6.98 -25.50 -13.45
CA THR A 305 -5.73 -26.11 -13.82
C THR A 305 -5.71 -27.48 -13.17
N SER A 306 -5.92 -28.49 -14.02
CA SER A 306 -5.80 -29.93 -13.74
C SER A 306 -4.43 -30.30 -13.20
#